data_AF-A0A9Q8ZXU6-F1
#
_entry.id   AF-A0A9Q8ZXU6-F1
#
_cell.length_a   1.000
_cell.length_b   1.000
_cell.length_c   1.000
_cell.angle_alpha   90.00
_cell.angle_beta   90.00
_cell.angle_gamma   90.00
#
_symmetry.space_group_name_H-M   'P 1'
#
loop_
_entity.id
_entity.type
_entity.pdbx_description
1 polymer ?
#
loop_
_entity_poly.entity_id
_entity_poly.type
_entity_poly.pdbx_seq_one_letter_code
_entity_poly.pdbx_strand_id
1 'polypeptide(L)'
;MTSVTVSNALAVPMTIWIEPWCDELVLPSRAEAAFRSVRAGVAPPELEIVDETLVVWAGGPGTMIVLVDNVEQDTGSRTIDLNPAMFEMPVKTFVQTVFGNQPGARPAGVAAPKKH
;
A
#
# COMPACT_ATOMS: atom_id res chain seq x y z
N MET A 1 -6.27 8.12 -14.59
CA MET A 1 -5.74 6.96 -13.86
C MET A 1 -4.24 6.97 -14.06
N THR A 2 -3.48 7.00 -12.97
CA THR A 2 -2.01 7.03 -12.99
C THR A 2 -1.52 5.66 -12.52
N SER A 3 -0.49 5.10 -13.16
CA SER A 3 0.02 3.77 -12.85
C SER A 3 1.55 3.79 -12.78
N VAL A 4 2.11 3.05 -11.83
CA VAL A 4 3.54 2.74 -11.73
C VAL A 4 3.70 1.23 -11.69
N THR A 5 4.71 0.72 -12.38
CA THR A 5 5.02 -0.70 -12.46
C THR A 5 6.43 -0.95 -11.95
N VAL A 6 6.59 -1.98 -11.14
CA VAL A 6 7.88 -2.44 -10.60
C VAL A 6 8.06 -3.92 -10.88
N SER A 7 9.29 -4.33 -11.16
CA SER A 7 9.63 -5.74 -11.36
C SER A 7 10.60 -6.20 -10.28
N ASN A 8 10.30 -7.31 -9.61
CA ASN A 8 11.25 -7.93 -8.69
C ASN A 8 12.31 -8.71 -9.49
N ALA A 9 13.41 -8.06 -9.81
CA ALA A 9 14.54 -8.67 -10.51
C ALA A 9 15.40 -9.59 -9.63
N LEU A 10 15.09 -9.74 -8.34
CA LEU A 10 15.84 -10.60 -7.43
C LEU A 10 15.44 -12.07 -7.60
N ALA A 11 16.30 -12.97 -7.12
CA ALA A 11 16.01 -14.41 -7.05
C ALA A 11 15.19 -14.80 -5.80
N VAL A 12 14.75 -13.83 -5.01
CA VAL A 12 13.99 -14.01 -3.78
C VAL A 12 12.75 -13.10 -3.77
N PRO A 13 11.71 -13.43 -2.99
CA PRO A 13 10.57 -12.55 -2.79
C PRO A 13 11.00 -11.22 -2.15
N MET A 14 10.25 -10.15 -2.43
CA MET A 14 10.46 -8.82 -1.87
C MET A 14 9.19 -8.39 -1.14
N THR A 15 9.34 -7.78 0.03
CA THR A 15 8.22 -7.20 0.76
C THR A 15 7.85 -5.86 0.14
N ILE A 16 6.56 -5.62 -0.04
CA ILE A 16 5.99 -4.33 -0.41
C ILE A 16 5.18 -3.81 0.78
N TRP A 17 5.42 -2.56 1.14
CA TRP A 17 4.66 -1.82 2.13
C TRP A 17 3.94 -0.66 1.46
N ILE A 18 2.65 -0.48 1.74
CA ILE A 18 1.82 0.51 1.07
C ILE A 18 1.30 1.53 2.07
N GLU A 19 1.72 2.79 1.93
CA GLU A 19 1.30 3.90 2.77
C GLU A 19 0.27 4.78 2.06
N PRO A 20 -0.69 5.38 2.80
CA PRO A 20 -0.82 5.36 4.27
C PRO A 20 -1.76 4.26 4.80
N TRP A 21 -2.11 3.27 3.97
CA TRP A 21 -3.01 2.18 4.35
C TRP A 21 -2.32 1.10 5.19
N CYS A 22 -1.00 1.18 5.32
CA CYS A 22 -0.15 0.19 5.94
C CYS A 22 -0.50 -1.26 5.55
N ASP A 23 -0.69 -1.48 4.25
CA ASP A 23 -0.82 -2.84 3.72
C ASP A 23 0.55 -3.43 3.47
N GLU A 24 0.68 -4.72 3.78
CA GLU A 24 1.87 -5.51 3.47
C GLU A 24 1.53 -6.55 2.40
N LEU A 25 2.36 -6.63 1.37
CA LEU A 25 2.27 -7.62 0.30
C LEU A 25 3.63 -8.24 0.04
N VAL A 26 3.63 -9.43 -0.54
CA VAL A 26 4.84 -10.08 -1.04
C VAL A 26 4.83 -10.03 -2.56
N LEU A 27 5.88 -9.48 -3.15
CA LEU A 27 6.15 -9.59 -4.58
C LEU A 27 7.05 -10.81 -4.82
N PRO A 28 6.55 -11.88 -5.48
CA PRO A 28 7.38 -13.04 -5.78
C PRO A 28 8.63 -12.68 -6.60
N SER A 29 9.64 -13.55 -6.53
CA SER A 29 10.81 -13.43 -7.40
C SER A 29 10.39 -13.43 -8.86
N ARG A 30 10.97 -12.53 -9.67
CA ARG A 30 10.69 -12.36 -11.11
C ARG A 30 9.26 -11.93 -11.46
N ALA A 31 8.44 -11.57 -10.48
CA ALA A 31 7.09 -11.05 -10.70
C ALA A 31 7.09 -9.54 -10.92
N GLU A 32 5.98 -9.04 -11.48
CA GLU A 32 5.69 -7.63 -11.67
C GLU A 32 4.55 -7.17 -10.75
N ALA A 33 4.69 -6.01 -10.14
CA ALA A 33 3.60 -5.33 -9.45
C ALA A 33 3.24 -4.01 -10.16
N ALA A 34 1.94 -3.76 -10.35
CA ALA A 34 1.42 -2.50 -10.85
C ALA A 34 0.54 -1.82 -9.79
N PHE A 35 0.86 -0.58 -9.48
CA PHE A 35 0.16 0.27 -8.52
C PHE A 35 -0.64 1.34 -9.27
N ARG A 36 -1.94 1.35 -9.08
CA ARG A 36 -2.87 2.14 -9.89
C ARG A 36 -3.74 3.04 -9.02
N SER A 37 -3.54 4.34 -9.13
CA SER A 37 -4.41 5.33 -8.49
C SER A 37 -5.72 5.44 -9.27
N VAL A 38 -6.84 5.14 -8.61
CA VAL A 38 -8.17 5.12 -9.24
C VAL A 38 -8.67 6.53 -9.56
N ARG A 39 -8.35 7.50 -8.70
CA ARG A 39 -8.76 8.89 -8.88
C ARG A 39 -7.92 9.60 -9.96
N ALA A 40 -8.60 10.31 -10.87
CA ALA A 40 -7.94 11.13 -11.88
C ALA A 40 -7.32 12.39 -11.27
N GLY A 41 -6.19 12.84 -11.84
CA GLY A 41 -5.48 14.05 -11.39
C GLY A 41 -4.63 13.87 -10.12
N VAL A 42 -4.51 12.64 -9.61
CA VAL A 42 -3.60 12.31 -8.51
C VAL A 42 -2.20 12.04 -9.06
N ALA A 43 -1.18 12.48 -8.34
CA ALA A 43 0.20 12.20 -8.67
C ALA A 43 0.45 10.67 -8.71
N PRO A 44 1.43 10.20 -9.47
CA PRO A 44 1.87 8.81 -9.35
C PRO A 44 2.31 8.52 -7.90
N PRO A 45 2.22 7.25 -7.45
CA PRO A 45 2.80 6.87 -6.17
C PRO A 45 4.31 7.09 -6.17
N GLU A 46 4.85 7.45 -5.01
CA GLU A 46 6.29 7.58 -4.78
C GLU A 46 6.85 6.26 -4.24
N LEU A 47 8.10 5.95 -4.58
CA LEU A 47 8.74 4.68 -4.25
C LEU A 47 10.01 4.90 -3.44
N GLU A 48 10.19 4.10 -2.41
CA GLU A 48 11.36 4.14 -1.52
C GLU A 48 11.78 2.71 -1.16
N ILE A 49 13.08 2.44 -1.05
CA ILE A 49 13.59 1.16 -0.54
C ILE A 49 14.13 1.39 0.87
N VAL A 50 13.61 0.65 1.85
CA VAL A 50 14.05 0.67 3.25
C VAL A 50 14.29 -0.76 3.71
N ASP A 51 15.53 -1.09 4.10
CA ASP A 51 15.90 -2.40 4.67
C ASP A 51 15.27 -3.60 3.91
N GLU A 52 15.43 -3.63 2.58
CA GLU A 52 14.89 -4.66 1.66
C GLU A 52 13.37 -4.64 1.41
N THR A 53 12.65 -3.67 1.97
CA THR A 53 11.23 -3.44 1.72
C THR A 53 11.03 -2.32 0.70
N LEU A 54 10.19 -2.57 -0.31
CA LEU A 54 9.70 -1.52 -1.20
C LEU A 54 8.52 -0.81 -0.53
N VAL A 55 8.72 0.42 -0.10
CA VAL A 55 7.67 1.30 0.40
C VAL A 55 7.06 2.06 -0.77
N VAL A 56 5.72 2.03 -0.85
CA VAL A 56 4.90 2.67 -1.88
C VAL A 56 4.02 3.69 -1.21
N TRP A 57 4.27 4.96 -1.47
CA TRP A 57 3.52 6.08 -0.92
C TRP A 57 2.43 6.52 -1.90
N ALA A 58 1.19 6.61 -1.44
CA ALA A 58 0.10 7.15 -2.24
C ALA A 58 0.41 8.56 -2.74
N GLY A 59 0.19 8.82 -4.03
CA GLY A 59 0.37 10.17 -4.61
C GLY A 59 -0.73 11.18 -4.23
N GLY A 60 -1.68 10.80 -3.36
CA GLY A 60 -2.75 11.67 -2.90
C GLY A 60 -4.06 10.94 -2.54
N PRO A 61 -5.18 11.66 -2.44
CA PRO A 61 -6.47 11.10 -2.03
C PRO A 61 -7.04 10.14 -3.09
N GLY A 62 -7.81 9.14 -2.66
CA GLY A 62 -8.39 8.10 -3.50
C GLY A 62 -8.16 6.72 -2.91
N THR A 63 -8.37 5.71 -3.75
CA THR A 63 -7.94 4.33 -3.53
C THR A 63 -6.81 3.96 -4.50
N MET A 64 -6.06 2.92 -4.14
CA MET A 64 -5.03 2.33 -4.97
C MET A 64 -5.31 0.85 -5.21
N ILE A 65 -5.32 0.45 -6.48
CA ILE A 65 -5.40 -0.95 -6.89
C ILE A 65 -3.99 -1.47 -7.09
N VAL A 66 -3.70 -2.65 -6.53
CA VAL A 66 -2.44 -3.35 -6.72
C VAL A 66 -2.68 -4.61 -7.52
N LEU A 67 -1.92 -4.77 -8.61
CA LEU A 67 -1.90 -6.00 -9.40
C LEU A 67 -0.53 -6.66 -9.24
N VAL A 68 -0.49 -7.95 -9.00
CA VAL A 68 0.73 -8.78 -9.09
C VAL A 68 0.56 -9.75 -10.24
N ASP A 69 1.42 -9.68 -11.25
CA ASP A 69 1.31 -10.44 -12.52
C ASP A 69 -0.10 -10.34 -13.13
N ASN A 70 -0.66 -9.12 -13.15
CA ASN A 70 -2.02 -8.79 -13.58
C ASN A 70 -3.16 -9.37 -12.73
N VAL A 71 -2.86 -10.00 -11.59
CA VAL A 71 -3.86 -10.46 -10.61
C VAL A 71 -4.06 -9.39 -9.55
N GLU A 72 -5.29 -8.90 -9.41
CA GLU A 72 -5.66 -7.91 -8.40
C GLU A 72 -5.55 -8.48 -6.99
N GLN A 73 -4.88 -7.73 -6.12
CA GLN A 73 -4.67 -8.08 -4.72
C GLN A 73 -5.81 -7.55 -3.84
N ASP A 74 -6.08 -8.26 -2.74
CA ASP A 74 -7.04 -7.84 -1.73
C ASP A 74 -6.32 -7.02 -0.64
N THR A 75 -6.47 -5.70 -0.67
CA THR A 75 -5.73 -4.75 0.17
C THR A 75 -6.65 -3.69 0.78
N GLY A 76 -6.25 -3.11 1.91
CA GLY A 76 -6.91 -1.94 2.50
C GLY A 76 -6.92 -0.74 1.55
N SER A 77 -5.82 -0.54 0.82
CA SER A 77 -5.64 0.48 -0.22
C SER A 77 -6.68 0.43 -1.34
N ARG A 78 -7.25 -0.75 -1.63
CA ARG A 78 -8.34 -0.90 -2.59
C ARG A 78 -9.68 -0.40 -2.02
N THR A 79 -9.89 -0.55 -0.72
CA THR A 79 -11.21 -0.41 -0.08
C THR A 79 -11.38 0.88 0.72
N ILE A 80 -10.29 1.44 1.24
CA ILE A 80 -10.29 2.68 2.03
C ILE A 80 -10.01 3.86 1.10
N ASP A 81 -11.05 4.64 0.82
CA ASP A 81 -10.92 5.88 0.06
C ASP A 81 -10.37 7.00 0.94
N LEU A 82 -9.12 7.41 0.69
CA LEU A 82 -8.52 8.55 1.37
C LEU A 82 -9.10 9.84 0.80
N ASN A 83 -9.87 10.57 1.59
CA ASN A 83 -10.34 11.88 1.18
C ASN A 83 -9.38 13.00 1.66
N PRO A 84 -9.37 14.18 1.02
CA PRO A 84 -8.48 15.29 1.43
C PRO A 84 -8.62 15.68 2.91
N ALA A 85 -9.83 15.63 3.47
CA ALA A 85 -10.08 16.00 4.85
C ALA A 85 -9.41 15.05 5.85
N MET A 86 -9.13 13.80 5.46
CA MET A 86 -8.40 12.84 6.30
C MET A 86 -6.96 13.28 6.59
N PHE A 87 -6.33 14.01 5.67
CA PHE A 87 -4.97 14.55 5.88
C PHE A 87 -4.95 15.73 6.84
N GLU A 88 -6.11 16.34 7.12
CA GLU A 88 -6.28 17.42 8.09
C GLU A 88 -6.76 16.89 9.46
N MET A 89 -7.06 15.59 9.57
CA MET A 89 -7.52 14.99 10.82
C MET A 89 -6.39 14.89 11.84
N PRO A 90 -6.72 14.98 13.15
CA PRO A 90 -5.79 14.56 14.19
C PRO A 90 -5.31 13.12 13.94
N VAL A 91 -4.03 12.86 14.12
CA VAL A 91 -3.38 11.56 13.84
C VAL A 91 -4.14 10.38 14.43
N LYS A 92 -4.65 10.50 15.66
CA LYS A 92 -5.46 9.45 16.31
C LYS A 92 -6.75 9.14 15.54
N THR A 93 -7.44 10.16 15.06
CA THR A 93 -8.68 10.03 14.28
C THR A 93 -8.39 9.44 12.91
N PHE A 94 -7.30 9.86 12.27
CA PHE A 94 -6.83 9.29 11.02
C PHE A 94 -6.57 7.78 11.18
N VAL A 95 -5.76 7.40 12.18
CA VAL A 95 -5.43 6.01 12.48
C VAL A 95 -6.70 5.19 12.77
N GLN A 96 -7.64 5.70 13.57
CA GLN A 96 -8.90 5.00 13.83
C GLN A 96 -9.75 4.85 12.56
N THR A 97 -9.75 5.84 11.66
CA THR A 97 -10.55 5.80 10.44
C THR A 97 -9.95 4.84 9.41
N VAL A 98 -8.61 4.81 9.27
CA VAL A 98 -7.91 3.94 8.32
C VAL A 98 -7.82 2.50 8.84
N PHE A 99 -7.50 2.30 10.12
CA PHE A 99 -7.20 0.98 10.68
C PHE A 99 -8.32 0.37 11.52
N GLY A 100 -9.30 1.16 11.99
CA GLY A 100 -10.28 0.71 12.98
C GLY A 100 -11.15 -0.47 12.56
N ASN A 101 -11.35 -0.65 11.24
CA ASN A 101 -12.14 -1.74 10.67
C ASN A 101 -11.32 -2.71 9.81
N GLN A 102 -9.98 -2.60 9.79
CA GLN A 102 -9.11 -3.41 8.93
C GLN A 102 -8.06 -4.15 9.77
N PRO A 103 -8.31 -5.42 10.18
CA PRO A 103 -7.37 -6.20 10.99
C PRO A 103 -6.01 -6.47 10.32
N GLY A 104 -5.95 -6.36 8.99
CA GLY A 104 -4.75 -6.57 8.19
C GLY A 104 -3.89 -5.31 8.02
N ALA A 105 -4.47 -4.12 8.17
CA ALA A 105 -3.78 -2.85 8.05
C ALA A 105 -3.15 -2.50 9.41
N ARG A 106 -1.82 -2.44 9.48
CA ARG A 106 -1.08 -2.26 10.74
C ARG A 106 -0.13 -1.09 10.61
N PRO A 107 -0.14 -0.08 11.50
CA PRO A 107 0.91 0.94 11.49
C PRO A 107 2.30 0.30 11.41
N ALA A 108 3.17 0.84 10.56
CA ALA A 108 4.51 0.31 10.36
C ALA A 108 5.21 0.12 11.72
N GLY A 109 5.74 -1.07 11.96
CA GLY A 109 6.46 -1.40 13.19
C GLY A 109 5.69 -2.17 14.27
N VAL A 110 4.43 -2.55 14.07
CA VAL A 110 3.74 -3.50 14.96
C VAL A 110 3.93 -4.93 14.45
N ALA A 111 4.86 -5.67 15.07
CA ALA A 111 5.12 -7.08 14.76
C ALA A 111 3.82 -7.91 14.79
N ALA A 112 3.71 -8.88 13.87
CA ALA A 112 2.60 -9.81 13.86
C ALA A 112 2.47 -10.54 15.21
N PRO A 113 1.27 -10.67 15.80
CA PRO A 113 1.09 -11.60 16.88
C PRO A 113 1.45 -12.99 16.35
N LYS A 114 2.41 -13.64 17.02
CA LYS A 114 2.78 -15.02 16.73
C LYS A 114 1.51 -15.86 16.82
N LYS A 115 1.07 -16.43 15.68
CA LYS A 115 0.05 -17.48 15.71
C LYS A 115 0.69 -18.68 16.41
N HIS A 116 0.17 -19.00 17.60
CA HIS A 116 0.49 -20.24 18.32
C HIS A 116 -0.29 -21.41 17.71
#